data_AF-A0A537LCV9-F1
#
_entry.id   AF-A0A537LCV9-F1
#
_cell.length_a   1.000
_cell.length_b   1.000
_cell.length_c   1.000
_cell.angle_alpha   90.00
_cell.angle_beta   90.00
_cell.angle_gamma   90.00
#
_symmetry.space_group_name_H-M   'P 1'
#
loop_
_entity.id
_entity.type
_entity.pdbx_description
1 polymer ?
#
loop_
_entity_poly.entity_id
_entity_poly.type
_entity_poly.pdbx_seq_one_letter_code
_entity_poly.pdbx_strand_id
1 'polypeptide(L)'
;MTYAVHDNAAADAQFEPFLRLVRRASTDDRNFVKKAVNWALRSIGKRNRRLNLRAVAVAKEIARMDSNAARWIAADALRELRSAAVRRRLQAARRSIRVSS
;
A
#
# COMPACT_ATOMS: atom_id res chain seq x y z
N MET A 1 7.06 24.46 -20.17
CA MET A 1 7.83 23.44 -19.41
C MET A 1 6.85 22.45 -18.81
N THR A 2 6.73 21.27 -19.41
CA THR A 2 5.67 20.29 -19.15
C THR A 2 6.09 19.36 -18.00
N TYR A 3 5.65 19.65 -16.78
CA TYR A 3 5.93 18.82 -15.61
C TYR A 3 4.64 18.16 -15.14
N ALA A 4 4.35 16.92 -15.58
CA ALA A 4 3.15 16.24 -15.11
C ALA A 4 3.18 14.70 -15.08
N VAL A 5 4.19 14.02 -15.64
CA VAL A 5 4.14 12.54 -15.72
C VAL A 5 5.37 11.81 -15.18
N HIS A 6 6.52 12.47 -15.03
CA HIS A 6 7.75 11.80 -14.60
C HIS A 6 7.94 11.74 -13.06
N ASP A 7 7.24 12.57 -12.29
CA ASP A 7 7.47 12.66 -10.84
C ASP A 7 6.86 11.50 -10.03
N ASN A 8 5.81 10.86 -10.57
CA ASN A 8 5.10 9.80 -9.86
C ASN A 8 5.92 8.51 -9.73
N ALA A 9 6.74 8.17 -10.73
CA ALA A 9 7.52 6.93 -10.70
C ALA A 9 8.72 7.01 -9.75
N ALA A 10 9.34 8.20 -9.65
CA ALA A 10 10.41 8.47 -8.70
C ALA A 10 9.86 8.46 -7.26
N ALA A 11 8.70 9.08 -7.03
CA ALA A 11 8.01 9.03 -5.74
C ALA A 11 7.64 7.58 -5.33
N ASP A 12 7.21 6.74 -6.27
CA ASP A 12 6.88 5.34 -6.01
C ASP A 12 8.07 4.53 -5.48
N ALA A 13 9.27 4.79 -6.00
CA ALA A 13 10.49 4.11 -5.59
C ALA A 13 10.86 4.43 -4.13
N GLN A 14 10.46 5.60 -3.63
CA GLN A 14 10.68 6.00 -2.24
C GLN A 14 9.87 5.16 -1.25
N PHE A 15 8.79 4.49 -1.69
CA PHE A 15 7.96 3.62 -0.83
C PHE A 15 8.48 2.18 -0.72
N GLU A 16 9.39 1.77 -1.61
CA GLU A 16 9.96 0.42 -1.61
C GLU A 16 10.71 0.08 -0.29
N PRO A 17 11.56 0.98 0.25
CA PRO A 17 12.20 0.77 1.55
C PRO A 17 11.18 0.67 2.69
N PHE A 18 10.12 1.47 2.67
CA PHE A 18 9.07 1.41 3.69
C PHE A 18 8.30 0.09 3.64
N LEU A 19 7.99 -0.43 2.45
CA LEU A 19 7.33 -1.73 2.30
C LEU A 19 8.20 -2.87 2.86
N ARG A 20 9.52 -2.81 2.67
CA ARG A 20 10.46 -3.76 3.29
C ARG A 20 10.48 -3.65 4.82
N LEU A 21 10.46 -2.42 5.35
CA LEU A 21 10.38 -2.18 6.79
C LEU A 21 9.08 -2.72 7.38
N VAL A 22 7.95 -2.45 6.73
CA VAL A 22 6.62 -2.97 7.11
C VAL A 22 6.66 -4.49 7.20
N ARG A 23 7.22 -5.18 6.20
CA ARG A 23 7.35 -6.64 6.23
C ARG A 23 8.18 -7.11 7.43
N ARG A 24 9.33 -6.49 7.68
CA ARG A 24 10.21 -6.85 8.80
C ARG A 24 9.55 -6.60 10.17
N ALA A 25 8.78 -5.53 10.30
CA ALA A 25 8.08 -5.16 11.52
C ALA A 25 6.75 -5.90 11.72
N SER A 26 6.27 -6.65 10.72
CA SER A 26 4.96 -7.33 10.79
C SER A 26 4.92 -8.53 11.73
N THR A 27 6.08 -9.02 12.18
CA THR A 27 6.20 -10.12 13.15
C THR A 27 6.30 -9.63 14.59
N ASP A 28 6.35 -8.31 14.82
CA ASP A 28 6.38 -7.77 16.17
C ASP A 28 4.98 -7.83 16.79
N ASP A 29 4.84 -8.56 17.90
CA ASP A 29 3.55 -8.74 18.59
C ASP A 29 3.10 -7.53 19.39
N ARG A 30 3.90 -6.45 19.49
CA ARG A 30 3.46 -5.22 20.16
C ARG A 30 2.30 -4.59 19.39
N ASN A 31 1.17 -4.44 20.08
CA ASN A 31 -0.06 -3.89 19.53
C ASN A 31 0.11 -2.53 18.83
N PHE A 32 1.00 -1.67 19.32
CA PHE A 32 1.31 -0.38 18.69
C PHE A 32 2.02 -0.55 17.33
N VAL A 33 3.00 -1.45 17.24
CA VAL A 33 3.73 -1.75 16.01
C VAL A 33 2.77 -2.37 14.99
N LYS A 34 1.97 -3.36 15.41
CA LYS A 34 0.94 -3.98 14.58
C LYS A 34 -0.01 -2.96 13.93
N LYS A 35 -0.50 -1.98 14.70
CA LYS A 35 -1.37 -0.91 14.20
C LYS A 35 -0.63 0.03 13.24
N ALA A 36 0.58 0.46 13.60
CA ALA A 36 1.40 1.34 12.77
C ALA A 36 1.73 0.70 11.42
N VAL A 37 2.10 -0.59 11.43
CA VAL A 37 2.39 -1.38 10.22
C VAL A 37 1.15 -1.53 9.34
N ASN A 38 -0.01 -1.86 9.92
CA ASN A 38 -1.27 -1.92 9.20
C ASN A 38 -1.61 -0.57 8.54
N TRP A 39 -1.53 0.53 9.30
CA TRP A 39 -1.84 1.87 8.80
C TRP A 39 -0.88 2.31 7.69
N ALA A 40 0.43 2.06 7.86
CA ALA A 40 1.43 2.37 6.84
C ALA A 40 1.16 1.61 5.54
N LEU A 41 0.90 0.31 5.61
CA LEU A 41 0.63 -0.54 4.45
C LEU A 41 -0.62 -0.08 3.69
N ARG A 42 -1.69 0.25 4.42
CA ARG A 42 -2.94 0.78 3.83
C ARG A 42 -2.75 2.16 3.21
N SER A 43 -2.02 3.04 3.87
CA SER A 43 -1.77 4.40 3.39
C SER A 43 -0.99 4.39 2.07
N ILE A 44 0.09 3.60 2.00
CA ILE A 44 0.90 3.43 0.79
C ILE A 44 0.03 2.86 -0.34
N GLY A 45 -0.73 1.80 -0.07
CA GLY A 45 -1.57 1.14 -1.08
C GLY A 45 -2.78 1.95 -1.57
N LYS A 46 -3.14 3.06 -0.90
CA LYS A 46 -4.24 3.97 -1.31
C LYS A 46 -3.77 5.14 -2.17
N ARG A 47 -2.46 5.38 -2.29
CA ARG A 47 -1.90 6.52 -3.03
C ARG A 47 -2.08 6.39 -4.54
N ASN A 48 -1.70 5.25 -5.12
CA ASN A 48 -1.86 4.98 -6.54
C ASN A 48 -2.00 3.48 -6.83
N ARG A 49 -2.32 3.14 -8.08
CA ARG A 49 -2.56 1.75 -8.49
C ARG A 49 -1.29 0.89 -8.43
N ARG A 50 -0.11 1.45 -8.72
CA ARG A 50 1.16 0.70 -8.71
C ARG A 50 1.55 0.31 -7.28
N LEU A 51 1.48 1.26 -6.36
CA LEU A 51 1.67 1.05 -4.93
C LEU A 51 0.58 0.16 -4.34
N ASN A 52 -0.67 0.23 -4.83
CA ASN A 52 -1.72 -0.70 -4.42
C ASN A 52 -1.33 -2.16 -4.75
N LEU A 53 -0.85 -2.42 -5.96
CA LEU A 53 -0.41 -3.75 -6.38
C LEU A 53 0.79 -4.23 -5.54
N ARG A 54 1.79 -3.37 -5.31
CA ARG A 54 2.94 -3.69 -4.45
C ARG A 54 2.54 -3.96 -3.00
N ALA A 55 1.70 -3.10 -2.41
CA ALA A 55 1.19 -3.26 -1.06
C ALA A 55 0.38 -4.56 -0.90
N VAL A 56 -0.43 -4.93 -1.90
CA VAL A 56 -1.15 -6.21 -1.91
C VAL A 56 -0.20 -7.40 -2.00
N ALA A 57 0.88 -7.31 -2.78
CA ALA A 57 1.89 -8.35 -2.85
C ALA A 57 2.60 -8.54 -1.50
N VAL A 58 3.04 -7.44 -0.88
CA VAL A 58 3.67 -7.45 0.45
C VAL A 58 2.72 -7.97 1.52
N ALA A 59 1.44 -7.58 1.48
CA ALA A 59 0.44 -8.13 2.41
C ALA A 59 0.29 -9.65 2.26
N LYS A 60 0.35 -10.20 1.04
CA LYS A 60 0.35 -11.65 0.82
C LYS A 60 1.60 -12.34 1.35
N GLU A 61 2.77 -11.71 1.24
CA GLU A 61 4.01 -12.24 1.84
C GLU A 61 3.89 -12.27 3.36
N ILE A 62 3.42 -11.18 3.97
CA ILE A 62 3.20 -11.08 5.42
C ILE A 62 2.20 -12.15 5.90
N ALA A 63 1.15 -12.43 5.12
CA ALA A 63 0.16 -13.46 5.45
C ALA A 63 0.77 -14.87 5.58
N ARG A 64 1.91 -15.13 4.93
CA ARG A 64 2.62 -16.43 4.97
C ARG A 64 3.60 -16.52 6.14
N MET A 65 3.79 -15.45 6.90
CA MET A 65 4.68 -15.46 8.07
C MET A 65 3.98 -16.13 9.25
N ASP A 66 4.74 -16.88 10.05
CA ASP A 66 4.23 -17.59 11.22
C ASP A 66 4.09 -16.65 12.44
N SER A 67 3.20 -15.68 12.33
CA SER A 67 2.87 -14.75 13.40
C SER A 67 1.38 -14.38 13.37
N ASN A 68 0.76 -14.36 14.55
CA ASN A 68 -0.63 -13.92 14.70
C ASN A 68 -0.80 -12.45 14.29
N ALA A 69 0.17 -11.60 14.65
CA ALA A 69 0.18 -10.20 14.25
C ALA A 69 0.25 -10.05 12.73
N ALA A 70 1.18 -10.77 12.08
CA ALA A 70 1.38 -10.74 10.64
C ALA A 70 0.09 -11.14 9.88
N ARG A 71 -0.51 -12.28 10.24
CA ARG A 71 -1.76 -12.75 9.61
C ARG A 71 -2.90 -11.74 9.74
N TRP A 72 -3.04 -11.10 10.90
CA TRP A 72 -4.06 -10.08 11.13
C TRP A 72 -3.82 -8.82 10.28
N ILE A 73 -2.58 -8.32 10.25
CA ILE A 73 -2.19 -7.14 9.46
C ILE A 73 -2.48 -7.38 7.98
N ALA A 74 -2.07 -8.55 7.46
CA ALA A 74 -2.27 -8.91 6.08
C ALA A 74 -3.77 -9.01 5.71
N ALA A 75 -4.58 -9.70 6.54
CA ALA A 75 -6.00 -9.87 6.27
C ALA A 75 -6.74 -8.53 6.21
N ASP A 76 -6.50 -7.64 7.18
CA ASP A 76 -7.18 -6.33 7.21
C ASP A 76 -6.70 -5.41 6.07
N ALA A 77 -5.39 -5.37 5.80
CA ALA A 77 -4.85 -4.60 4.68
C ALA A 77 -5.39 -5.09 3.33
N LEU A 78 -5.45 -6.41 3.10
CA LEU A 78 -5.98 -6.98 1.86
C LEU A 78 -7.47 -6.65 1.69
N ARG A 79 -8.26 -6.70 2.77
CA ARG A 79 -9.68 -6.35 2.76
C ARG A 79 -9.89 -4.89 2.36
N GLU A 80 -9.15 -3.96 2.95
CA GLU A 80 -9.22 -2.54 2.60
C GLU A 80 -8.73 -2.27 1.16
N LEU A 81 -7.53 -2.73 0.81
CA LEU A 81 -6.89 -2.39 -0.46
C LEU A 81 -7.64 -2.96 -1.67
N ARG A 82 -8.41 -4.03 -1.48
CA ARG A 82 -9.29 -4.62 -2.51
C ARG A 82 -10.71 -4.08 -2.49
N SER A 83 -11.06 -3.23 -1.52
CA SER A 83 -12.41 -2.68 -1.39
C SER A 83 -12.82 -1.87 -2.63
N ALA A 84 -14.12 -1.88 -2.93
CA ALA A 84 -14.67 -1.10 -4.03
C ALA A 84 -14.40 0.40 -3.87
N ALA A 85 -14.38 0.92 -2.65
CA ALA A 85 -14.08 2.32 -2.35
C ALA A 85 -12.65 2.71 -2.78
N VAL A 86 -11.65 1.92 -2.40
CA VAL A 86 -10.25 2.16 -2.81
C VAL A 86 -10.10 2.01 -4.33
N ARG A 87 -10.70 0.97 -4.91
CA ARG A 87 -10.67 0.77 -6.38
C ARG A 87 -11.30 1.94 -7.14
N ARG A 88 -12.46 2.44 -6.71
CA ARG A 88 -13.13 3.60 -7.32
C ARG A 88 -12.27 4.86 -7.19
N ARG A 89 -11.69 5.12 -6.03
CA ARG A 89 -10.79 6.27 -5.81
C ARG A 89 -9.57 6.22 -6.75
N LEU A 90 -8.94 5.06 -6.86
CA LEU A 90 -7.79 4.86 -7.75
C LEU A 90 -8.16 4.95 -9.24
N GLN A 91 -9.40 4.61 -9.62
CA GLN A 91 -9.90 4.78 -10.99
C GLN A 91 -10.25 6.24 -11.30
N ALA A 92 -10.86 6.96 -10.36
CA ALA A 92 -11.21 8.38 -10.51
C ALA A 92 -9.96 9.25 -10.69
N ALA A 93 -8.90 9.00 -9.92
CA ALA A 93 -7.62 9.70 -10.04
C ALA A 93 -6.95 9.57 -11.42
N ARG A 94 -7.29 8.54 -12.20
CA ARG A 94 -6.79 8.34 -13.57
C ARG A 94 -7.57 9.14 -14.61
N ARG A 95 -8.84 9.49 -14.33
CA ARG A 95 -9.69 10.26 -15.23
C ARG A 95 -9.31 11.74 -15.24
N SER A 96 -8.96 12.30 -14.08
CA SER A 96 -8.55 13.71 -13.96
C SER A 96 -7.23 14.03 -14.66
N ILE A 97 -6.30 13.07 -14.77
CA ILE A 97 -5.03 13.26 -15.49
C ILE A 97 -5.25 13.32 -17.02
N ARG A 98 -6.36 12.76 -17.54
CA ARG A 98 -6.58 12.61 -18.99
C ARG A 98 -7.47 13.69 -19.62
N VAL A 99 -8.07 14.57 -18.82
CA VAL A 99 -9.02 15.61 -19.29
C VAL A 99 -8.33 16.97 -19.52
N SER A 100 -7.03 17.06 -19.23
CA SER A 100 -6.19 18.20 -19.61
C SER A 100 -5.43 17.86 -20.90
N SER A 101 -6.13 17.83 -22.03
CA SER A 101 -5.55 17.76 -23.38
C SER A 101 -6.41 18.56 -24.34
#